data_AF-A0A4R8FHX9-F1
#
_entry.id   AF-A0A4R8FHX9-F1
#
_cell.length_a   1.000
_cell.length_b   1.000
_cell.length_c   1.000
_cell.angle_alpha   90.00
_cell.angle_beta   90.00
_cell.angle_gamma   90.00
#
_symmetry.space_group_name_H-M   'P 1'
#
loop_
_entity.id
_entity.type
_entity.pdbx_description
1 polymer ?
#
loop_
_entity_poly.entity_id
_entity_poly.type
_entity_poly.pdbx_seq_one_letter_code
_entity_poly.pdbx_strand_id
1 'polypeptide(L)'
;MRILRSIVSDQRDPAVLASYRDPPCKASEANIQQALTGHYRNEHLLALAQSLSVYNTYQELVMACNQHIEASLVRLAAARTVPEAPLPVPRHRKLNPSAQAFDIRGVLYRVVGTDLTQLSGIGSYLALKLIDECGLDMTRWPAAKHFTSWLALSPCNKISGGKVLSSQEPSGGTAAPAGGHPEPHLHRDCIECLLSPTI
;
A
#
# COMPACT_ATOMS: atom_id res chain seq x y z
N MET A 1 -20.97 -1.44 7.04
CA MET A 1 -21.26 -2.85 7.43
C MET A 1 -22.47 -3.02 8.37
N ARG A 2 -23.47 -2.13 8.37
CA ARG A 2 -24.62 -2.24 9.30
C ARG A 2 -25.63 -3.33 8.91
N ILE A 3 -25.87 -3.49 7.61
CA ILE A 3 -26.81 -4.49 7.06
C ILE A 3 -26.41 -5.91 7.47
N LEU A 4 -25.17 -6.33 7.17
CA LEU A 4 -24.70 -7.69 7.45
C LEU A 4 -24.74 -8.04 8.94
N ARG A 5 -24.36 -7.09 9.82
CA ARG A 5 -24.40 -7.27 11.28
C ARG A 5 -25.84 -7.41 11.78
N SER A 6 -26.78 -6.67 11.20
CA SER A 6 -28.20 -6.76 11.54
C SER A 6 -28.80 -8.10 11.11
N ILE A 7 -28.42 -8.60 9.93
CA ILE A 7 -28.82 -9.94 9.43
C ILE A 7 -28.34 -11.04 10.39
N VAL A 8 -27.12 -10.95 10.92
CA VAL A 8 -26.62 -11.93 11.91
C VAL A 8 -27.31 -11.77 13.26
N SER A 9 -27.77 -10.57 13.61
CA SER A 9 -28.55 -10.28 14.83
C SER A 9 -30.05 -10.56 14.66
N ASP A 10 -30.41 -11.40 13.68
CA ASP A 10 -31.76 -11.84 13.36
C ASP A 10 -32.75 -10.79 12.81
N GLN A 11 -32.26 -9.64 12.33
CA GLN A 11 -33.10 -8.72 11.59
C GLN A 11 -33.36 -9.23 10.16
N ARG A 12 -34.65 -9.41 9.81
CA ARG A 12 -35.09 -9.92 8.50
C ARG A 12 -35.94 -8.95 7.68
N ASP A 13 -36.43 -7.87 8.30
CA ASP A 13 -37.26 -6.89 7.59
C ASP A 13 -36.42 -6.15 6.51
N PRO A 14 -36.72 -6.35 5.21
CA PRO A 14 -35.97 -5.73 4.13
C PRO A 14 -36.05 -4.20 4.16
N ALA A 15 -37.16 -3.61 4.63
CA ALA A 15 -37.31 -2.16 4.71
C ALA A 15 -36.36 -1.57 5.76
N VAL A 16 -36.29 -2.18 6.94
CA VAL A 16 -35.34 -1.78 8.00
C VAL A 16 -33.90 -1.95 7.53
N LEU A 17 -33.57 -3.08 6.89
CA LEU A 17 -32.22 -3.32 6.41
C LEU A 17 -31.82 -2.34 5.28
N ALA A 18 -32.73 -2.01 4.37
CA ALA A 18 -32.47 -1.05 3.30
C ALA A 18 -32.19 0.36 3.82
N SER A 19 -32.82 0.75 4.94
CA SER A 19 -32.54 2.03 5.62
C SER A 19 -31.08 2.16 6.10
N TYR A 20 -30.38 1.03 6.29
CA TYR A 20 -28.97 1.00 6.68
C TYR A 20 -28.00 1.09 5.49
N ARG A 21 -28.49 1.40 4.29
CA ARG A 21 -27.68 1.65 3.09
C ARG A 21 -26.59 2.68 3.36
N ASP A 22 -25.37 2.34 2.98
CA ASP A 22 -24.26 3.28 3.03
C ASP A 22 -24.47 4.39 1.97
N PRO A 23 -24.29 5.69 2.30
CA PRO A 23 -24.49 6.82 1.39
C PRO A 23 -23.79 6.71 0.02
N PRO A 24 -22.56 6.18 -0.12
CA PRO A 24 -21.90 6.05 -1.41
C PRO A 24 -22.46 4.92 -2.30
N CYS A 25 -23.40 4.11 -1.81
CA CYS A 25 -23.97 3.02 -2.61
C CYS A 25 -24.76 3.58 -3.80
N LYS A 26 -24.46 3.14 -5.03
CA LYS A 26 -25.17 3.65 -6.23
C LYS A 26 -26.59 3.13 -6.38
N ALA A 27 -26.89 1.97 -5.82
CA ALA A 27 -28.23 1.39 -5.87
C ALA A 27 -29.20 2.20 -5.01
N SER A 28 -30.43 2.36 -5.49
CA SER A 28 -31.52 2.97 -4.72
C SER A 28 -31.89 2.10 -3.52
N GLU A 29 -32.52 2.72 -2.52
CA GLU A 29 -33.02 1.99 -1.35
C GLU A 29 -34.03 0.92 -1.74
N ALA A 30 -34.95 1.23 -2.67
CA ALA A 30 -35.91 0.27 -3.20
C ALA A 30 -35.23 -0.96 -3.85
N ASN A 31 -34.17 -0.75 -4.63
CA ASN A 31 -33.43 -1.86 -5.26
C ASN A 31 -32.72 -2.73 -4.20
N ILE A 32 -32.18 -2.11 -3.15
CA ILE A 32 -31.54 -2.84 -2.04
C ILE A 32 -32.58 -3.62 -1.24
N GLN A 33 -33.73 -3.01 -0.93
CA GLN A 33 -34.84 -3.68 -0.26
C GLN A 33 -35.28 -4.92 -1.05
N GLN A 34 -35.44 -4.78 -2.38
CA GLN A 34 -35.79 -5.89 -3.25
C GLN A 34 -34.71 -6.98 -3.24
N ALA A 35 -33.43 -6.62 -3.29
CA ALA A 35 -32.32 -7.57 -3.23
C ALA A 35 -32.20 -8.30 -1.87
N LEU A 36 -32.71 -7.69 -0.80
CA LEU A 36 -32.75 -8.27 0.55
C LEU A 36 -33.99 -9.14 0.79
N THR A 37 -34.90 -9.24 -0.19
CA THR A 37 -35.98 -10.22 -0.16
C THR A 37 -35.45 -11.59 -0.57
N GLY A 38 -35.60 -12.59 0.29
CA GLY A 38 -35.04 -13.91 0.03
C GLY A 38 -35.10 -14.84 1.25
N HIS A 39 -34.50 -16.02 1.09
CA HIS A 39 -34.49 -17.06 2.12
C HIS A 39 -33.22 -16.98 2.96
N TYR A 40 -33.38 -16.72 4.26
CA TYR A 40 -32.29 -16.67 5.23
C TYR A 40 -32.10 -18.05 5.88
N ARG A 41 -31.51 -18.99 5.13
CA ARG A 41 -31.24 -20.34 5.65
C ARG A 41 -30.14 -20.30 6.72
N ASN A 42 -30.28 -21.13 7.74
CA ASN A 42 -29.39 -21.15 8.89
C ASN A 42 -27.92 -21.45 8.52
N GLU A 43 -27.69 -22.29 7.51
CA GLU A 43 -26.33 -22.64 7.08
C GLU A 43 -25.60 -21.42 6.50
N HIS A 44 -26.31 -20.57 5.75
CA HIS A 44 -25.76 -19.33 5.20
C HIS A 44 -25.55 -18.27 6.28
N LEU A 45 -26.45 -18.19 7.25
CA LEU A 45 -26.31 -17.27 8.39
C LEU A 45 -25.10 -17.63 9.25
N LEU A 46 -24.86 -18.93 9.47
CA LEU A 46 -23.69 -19.42 10.18
C LEU A 46 -22.40 -19.04 9.45
N ALA A 47 -22.33 -19.28 8.13
CA ALA A 47 -21.16 -18.91 7.33
C ALA A 47 -20.92 -17.39 7.32
N LEU A 48 -21.99 -16.59 7.24
CA LEU A 48 -21.91 -15.13 7.32
C LEU A 48 -21.40 -14.67 8.69
N ALA A 49 -21.90 -15.25 9.78
CA ALA A 49 -21.46 -14.91 11.14
C ALA A 49 -19.97 -15.22 11.34
N GLN A 50 -19.51 -16.39 10.89
CA GLN A 50 -18.09 -16.77 10.92
C GLN A 50 -17.24 -15.80 10.10
N SER A 51 -17.67 -15.45 8.88
CA SER A 51 -16.96 -14.51 8.01
C SER A 51 -16.85 -13.11 8.64
N LEU A 52 -17.93 -12.62 9.29
CA LEU A 52 -17.91 -11.35 10.00
C LEU A 52 -16.99 -11.39 11.22
N SER A 53 -16.94 -12.51 11.95
CA SER A 53 -16.01 -12.68 13.06
C SER A 53 -14.57 -12.55 12.59
N VAL A 54 -14.19 -13.29 11.55
CA VAL A 54 -12.84 -13.24 10.96
C VAL A 54 -12.51 -11.82 10.46
N TYR A 55 -13.45 -11.16 9.79
CA TYR A 55 -13.29 -9.77 9.36
C TYR A 55 -13.00 -8.83 10.53
N ASN A 56 -13.79 -8.89 11.61
CA ASN A 56 -13.60 -8.04 12.78
C ASN A 56 -12.23 -8.28 13.42
N THR A 57 -11.83 -9.55 13.60
CA THR A 57 -10.50 -9.90 14.11
C THR A 57 -9.39 -9.33 13.22
N TYR A 58 -9.50 -9.42 11.89
CA TYR A 58 -8.51 -8.78 11.01
C TYR A 58 -8.48 -7.26 11.14
N GLN A 59 -9.62 -6.60 11.33
CA GLN A 59 -9.63 -5.16 11.58
C GLN A 59 -8.88 -4.81 12.87
N GLU A 60 -9.07 -5.57 13.95
CA GLU A 60 -8.36 -5.38 15.22
C GLU A 60 -6.85 -5.57 15.06
N LEU A 61 -6.43 -6.64 14.37
CA LEU A 61 -5.02 -6.91 14.10
C LEU A 61 -4.39 -5.81 13.23
N VAL A 62 -5.09 -5.33 12.19
CA VAL A 62 -4.63 -4.22 11.35
C VAL A 62 -4.51 -2.94 12.17
N MET A 63 -5.46 -2.66 13.08
CA MET A 63 -5.38 -1.49 13.96
C MET A 63 -4.20 -1.56 14.92
N ALA A 64 -3.92 -2.73 15.50
CA ALA A 64 -2.75 -2.93 16.35
C ALA A 64 -1.44 -2.68 15.58
N CYS A 65 -1.34 -3.20 14.34
CA CYS A 65 -0.20 -2.92 13.46
C CYS A 65 -0.06 -1.43 13.16
N ASN A 66 -1.16 -0.73 12.86
CA ASN A 66 -1.13 0.71 12.61
C ASN A 66 -0.59 1.49 13.81
N GLN A 67 -0.93 1.11 15.04
CA GLN A 67 -0.41 1.73 16.26
C GLN A 67 1.11 1.50 16.41
N HIS A 68 1.60 0.30 16.10
CA HIS A 68 3.04 0.01 16.12
C HIS A 68 3.82 0.80 15.06
N ILE A 69 3.24 0.95 13.87
CA ILE A 69 3.81 1.77 12.79
C ILE A 69 3.88 3.23 13.25
N GLU A 70 2.79 3.78 13.78
CA GLU A 70 2.73 5.15 14.30
C GLU A 70 3.80 5.39 15.37
N ALA A 71 3.90 4.52 16.38
CA ALA A 71 4.91 4.62 17.43
C ALA A 71 6.34 4.56 16.87
N SER A 72 6.58 3.74 15.84
CA SER A 72 7.89 3.65 15.18
C SER A 72 8.22 4.91 14.39
N LEU A 73 7.25 5.47 13.69
CA LEU A 73 7.40 6.74 12.97
C LEU A 73 7.65 7.92 13.92
N VAL A 74 6.96 7.97 15.06
CA VAL A 74 7.20 8.99 16.09
C VAL A 74 8.62 8.90 16.64
N ARG A 75 9.12 7.70 16.93
CA ARG A 75 10.50 7.49 17.39
C ARG A 75 11.52 7.94 16.34
N LEU A 76 11.31 7.58 15.07
CA LEU A 76 12.17 8.01 13.96
C LEU A 76 12.17 9.54 13.79
N ALA A 77 10.99 10.16 13.90
CA ALA A 77 10.85 11.61 13.80
C ALA A 77 11.49 12.36 14.98
N ALA A 78 11.50 11.77 16.18
CA ALA A 78 12.15 12.34 17.35
C ALA A 78 13.68 12.36 17.23
N ALA A 79 14.27 11.37 16.55
CA ALA A 79 15.70 11.30 16.29
C ALA A 79 16.19 12.28 15.19
N ARG A 80 15.28 13.06 14.59
CA ARG A 80 15.59 13.97 13.48
C ARG A 80 15.29 15.42 13.80
N THR A 81 16.07 16.31 13.19
CA THR A 81 15.86 17.75 13.26
C THR A 81 14.60 18.15 12.50
N VAL A 82 13.88 19.14 13.01
CA VAL A 82 12.69 19.67 12.33
C VAL A 82 13.13 20.32 11.01
N PRO A 83 12.47 20.01 9.88
CA PRO A 83 12.74 20.70 8.62
C PRO A 83 12.50 22.21 8.76
N GLU A 84 13.43 23.02 8.24
CA GLU A 84 13.33 24.49 8.30
C GLU A 84 12.23 25.03 7.38
N ALA A 85 12.00 24.36 6.24
CA ALA A 85 10.91 24.69 5.35
C ALA A 85 9.56 24.22 5.91
N PRO A 86 8.48 24.99 5.73
CA PRO A 86 7.15 24.55 6.09
C PRO A 86 6.67 23.44 5.16
N LEU A 87 5.80 22.56 5.68
CA LEU A 87 5.18 21.51 4.88
C LEU A 87 4.39 22.15 3.70
N PRO A 88 4.69 21.79 2.44
CA PRO A 88 3.99 22.35 1.29
C PRO A 88 2.48 22.09 1.33
N VAL A 89 1.71 22.86 0.56
CA VAL A 89 0.27 22.59 0.41
C VAL A 89 0.08 21.24 -0.29
N PRO A 90 -0.81 20.35 0.21
CA PRO A 90 -1.03 19.07 -0.44
C PRO A 90 -1.59 19.25 -1.86
N ARG A 91 -0.94 18.60 -2.82
CA ARG A 91 -1.26 18.71 -4.25
C ARG A 91 -2.61 18.07 -4.63
N HIS A 92 -3.01 17.02 -3.92
CA HIS A 92 -4.28 16.35 -4.10
C HIS A 92 -5.06 16.29 -2.80
N ARG A 93 -6.30 16.79 -2.82
CA ARG A 93 -7.19 16.88 -1.64
C ARG A 93 -7.97 15.59 -1.37
N LYS A 94 -7.79 14.53 -2.17
CA LYS A 94 -8.56 13.30 -1.97
C LYS A 94 -8.06 12.57 -0.74
N LEU A 95 -8.81 12.73 0.34
CA LEU A 95 -8.74 11.91 1.54
C LEU A 95 -9.04 10.47 1.11
N ASN A 96 -8.09 9.55 1.29
CA ASN A 96 -8.42 8.13 1.18
C ASN A 96 -9.42 7.82 2.30
N PRO A 97 -10.59 7.21 2.02
CA PRO A 97 -11.54 6.83 3.06
C PRO A 97 -10.96 5.82 4.07
N SER A 98 -9.92 5.11 3.65
CA SER A 98 -9.08 4.22 4.46
C SER A 98 -7.82 4.89 5.01
N ALA A 99 -7.75 6.22 5.00
CA ALA A 99 -6.65 6.94 5.63
C ALA A 99 -6.54 6.48 7.08
N GLN A 100 -5.37 5.95 7.44
CA GLN A 100 -5.04 5.59 8.82
C GLN A 100 -5.36 6.79 9.73
N ALA A 101 -5.70 6.50 10.99
CA ALA A 101 -6.20 7.51 11.93
C ALA A 101 -5.21 8.65 12.27
N PHE A 102 -3.95 8.58 11.81
CA PHE A 102 -2.87 9.51 12.16
C PHE A 102 -2.24 10.18 10.93
N ASP A 103 -1.62 11.35 11.15
CA ASP A 103 -1.01 12.17 10.09
C ASP A 103 0.33 11.61 9.60
N ILE A 104 0.26 10.58 8.75
CA ILE A 104 1.45 9.99 8.11
C ILE A 104 2.26 11.06 7.35
N ARG A 105 1.59 11.98 6.65
CA ARG A 105 2.27 12.95 5.76
C ARG A 105 3.16 13.89 6.56
N GLY A 106 2.63 14.47 7.64
CA GLY A 106 3.40 15.34 8.51
C GLY A 106 4.57 14.62 9.16
N VAL A 107 4.36 13.39 9.65
CA VAL A 107 5.42 12.61 10.28
C VAL A 107 6.51 12.22 9.26
N LEU A 108 6.13 11.76 8.07
CA LEU A 108 7.09 11.46 7.01
C LEU A 108 7.88 12.68 6.56
N TYR A 109 7.26 13.86 6.49
CA TYR A 109 7.97 15.08 6.16
C TYR A 109 9.03 15.41 7.20
N ARG A 110 8.73 15.24 8.49
CA ARG A 110 9.71 15.40 9.57
C ARG A 110 10.83 14.37 9.49
N VAL A 111 10.52 13.15 9.08
CA VAL A 111 11.53 12.09 8.94
C VAL A 111 12.42 12.34 7.71
N VAL A 112 11.85 12.55 6.53
CA VAL A 112 12.61 12.62 5.26
C VAL A 112 13.15 14.02 4.97
N GLY A 113 12.49 15.08 5.45
CA GLY A 113 12.78 16.48 5.12
C GLY A 113 12.18 16.94 3.78
N THR A 114 11.66 16.01 2.98
CA THR A 114 11.02 16.30 1.67
C THR A 114 9.64 15.66 1.62
N ASP A 115 8.66 16.39 1.08
CA ASP A 115 7.29 15.87 0.92
C ASP A 115 7.15 15.06 -0.37
N LEU A 116 7.25 13.73 -0.27
CA LEU A 116 7.07 12.81 -1.39
C LEU A 116 5.67 12.85 -2.00
N THR A 117 4.66 13.34 -1.26
CA THR A 117 3.28 13.42 -1.78
C THR A 117 3.09 14.54 -2.82
N GLN A 118 4.12 15.36 -3.05
CA GLN A 118 4.15 16.33 -4.16
C GLN A 118 4.34 15.65 -5.53
N LEU A 119 4.85 14.41 -5.54
CA LEU A 119 4.96 13.61 -6.75
C LEU A 119 3.59 13.09 -7.15
N SER A 120 3.25 13.26 -8.44
CA SER A 120 1.99 12.77 -8.99
C SER A 120 1.89 11.25 -8.82
N GLY A 121 0.77 10.77 -8.30
CA GLY A 121 0.55 9.33 -8.05
C GLY A 121 1.09 8.81 -6.72
N ILE A 122 1.79 9.63 -5.92
CA ILE A 122 2.30 9.22 -4.60
C ILE A 122 1.41 9.79 -3.49
N GLY A 123 0.65 8.91 -2.85
CA GLY A 123 -0.06 9.22 -1.59
C GLY A 123 0.78 8.93 -0.35
N SER A 124 0.36 9.40 0.82
CA SER A 124 1.10 9.25 2.08
C SER A 124 1.43 7.79 2.43
N TYR A 125 0.51 6.86 2.16
CA TYR A 125 0.73 5.43 2.41
C TYR A 125 1.76 4.82 1.44
N LEU A 126 1.74 5.25 0.17
CA LEU A 126 2.73 4.79 -0.81
C LEU A 126 4.11 5.37 -0.49
N ALA A 127 4.17 6.62 -0.04
CA ALA A 127 5.39 7.24 0.46
C ALA A 127 5.95 6.48 1.68
N LEU A 128 5.08 6.10 2.63
CA LEU A 128 5.47 5.28 3.79
C LEU A 128 6.07 3.94 3.35
N LYS A 129 5.37 3.21 2.46
CA LYS A 129 5.86 1.94 1.92
C LYS A 129 7.20 2.13 1.19
N LEU A 130 7.35 3.18 0.38
CA LEU A 130 8.60 3.44 -0.33
C LEU A 130 9.77 3.62 0.65
N ILE A 131 9.54 4.34 1.76
CA ILE A 131 10.55 4.57 2.79
C ILE A 131 10.85 3.28 3.57
N ASP A 132 9.83 2.45 3.82
CA ASP A 132 9.98 1.14 4.47
C ASP A 132 10.88 0.20 3.64
N GLU A 133 10.68 0.17 2.32
CA GLU A 133 11.45 -0.67 1.40
C GLU A 133 12.86 -0.11 1.11
N CYS A 134 12.97 1.18 0.83
CA CYS A 134 14.25 1.80 0.43
C CYS A 134 15.13 2.14 1.64
N GLY A 135 14.52 2.35 2.80
CA GLY A 135 15.12 3.06 3.92
C GLY A 135 15.27 4.56 3.64
N LEU A 136 15.90 5.25 4.60
CA LEU A 136 16.13 6.70 4.54
C LEU A 136 17.51 7.08 4.00
N ASP A 137 18.37 6.08 3.79
CA ASP A 137 19.75 6.27 3.36
C ASP A 137 19.85 6.05 1.85
N MET A 138 19.93 7.15 1.11
CA MET A 138 20.08 7.12 -0.35
C MET A 138 21.53 6.91 -0.79
N THR A 139 22.51 6.97 0.12
CA THR A 139 23.94 6.76 -0.20
C THR A 139 24.25 5.33 -0.59
N ARG A 140 23.32 4.41 -0.27
CA ARG A 140 23.32 3.03 -0.77
C ARG A 140 23.51 3.02 -2.29
N TRP A 141 22.80 3.87 -3.03
CA TRP A 141 22.95 3.91 -4.48
C TRP A 141 23.97 4.97 -4.92
N PRO A 142 25.01 4.63 -5.69
CA PRO A 142 26.01 5.61 -6.14
C PRO A 142 25.44 6.74 -7.01
N ALA A 143 24.33 6.47 -7.70
CA ALA A 143 23.64 7.46 -8.53
C ALA A 143 22.16 7.08 -8.68
N ALA A 144 21.33 8.07 -9.07
CA ALA A 144 19.91 7.86 -9.34
C ALA A 144 19.62 6.74 -10.37
N LYS A 145 20.52 6.54 -11.35
CA LYS A 145 20.42 5.45 -12.34
C LYS A 145 20.41 4.07 -11.68
N HIS A 146 21.23 3.86 -10.65
CA HIS A 146 21.30 2.61 -9.91
C HIS A 146 20.03 2.37 -9.11
N PHE A 147 19.48 3.43 -8.49
CA PHE A 147 18.20 3.36 -7.80
C PHE A 147 17.05 3.01 -8.75
N THR A 148 16.96 3.67 -9.91
CA THR A 148 15.91 3.38 -10.90
C THR A 148 16.04 1.99 -11.52
N SER A 149 17.26 1.47 -11.64
CA SER A 149 17.50 0.10 -12.08
C SER A 149 17.10 -0.91 -11.02
N TRP A 150 17.40 -0.64 -9.74
CA TRP A 150 16.96 -1.46 -8.61
C TRP A 150 15.43 -1.51 -8.46
N LEU A 151 14.74 -0.39 -8.73
CA LEU A 151 13.29 -0.33 -8.80
C LEU A 151 12.68 -0.99 -10.05
N ALA A 152 13.51 -1.50 -10.96
CA ALA A 152 13.10 -2.01 -12.27
C ALA A 152 12.28 -0.98 -13.10
N LEU A 153 12.64 0.30 -12.99
CA LEU A 153 12.03 1.41 -13.77
C LEU A 153 12.85 1.78 -15.01
N SER A 154 14.11 1.35 -15.09
CA SER A 154 14.94 1.55 -16.28
C SER A 154 14.79 0.36 -17.25
N PRO A 155 14.75 0.60 -18.57
CA PRO A 155 14.69 -0.47 -19.55
C PRO A 155 15.92 -1.40 -19.45
N CYS A 156 15.67 -2.71 -19.50
CA CYS A 156 16.71 -3.74 -19.51
C CYS A 156 17.27 -3.86 -20.94
N ASN A 157 18.28 -3.06 -21.23
CA ASN A 157 18.96 -3.08 -22.52
C ASN A 157 20.05 -4.16 -22.55
N LYS A 158 19.94 -5.13 -23.46
CA LYS A 158 21.01 -6.09 -23.76
C LYS A 158 21.95 -5.47 -24.79
N ILE A 159 23.16 -5.07 -24.40
CA ILE A 159 24.11 -4.37 -25.28
C ILE A 159 25.39 -5.20 -25.46
N SER A 160 25.71 -5.56 -26.71
CA SER A 160 26.97 -6.22 -27.08
C SER A 160 27.66 -5.45 -28.21
N GLY A 161 28.99 -5.27 -28.13
CA GLY A 161 29.77 -4.55 -29.15
C GLY A 161 29.31 -3.11 -29.42
N GLY A 162 28.66 -2.45 -28.46
CA GLY A 162 28.08 -1.11 -28.64
C GLY A 162 26.71 -1.08 -29.33
N LYS A 163 26.16 -2.24 -29.72
CA LYS A 163 24.83 -2.36 -30.33
C LYS A 163 23.81 -2.90 -29.33
N VAL A 164 22.64 -2.26 -29.24
CA VAL A 164 21.49 -2.75 -28.46
C VAL A 164 20.89 -3.93 -29.22
N LEU A 165 20.93 -5.11 -28.61
CA LEU A 165 20.39 -6.36 -29.14
C LEU A 165 18.90 -6.51 -28.80
N SER A 166 18.49 -6.05 -27.61
CA SER A 166 17.10 -5.99 -27.19
C SER A 166 16.93 -4.93 -26.10
N SER A 167 15.75 -4.31 -26.06
CA SER A 167 15.32 -3.43 -24.98
C SER A 167 13.97 -3.94 -24.50
N GLN A 168 13.89 -4.29 -23.22
CA GLN A 168 12.64 -4.71 -22.59
C GLN A 168 12.32 -3.75 -21.46
N GLU A 169 11.07 -3.29 -21.42
CA GLU A 169 10.53 -2.69 -20.21
C GLU A 169 10.30 -3.81 -19.20
N PRO A 170 10.80 -3.71 -17.96
CA PRO A 170 10.53 -4.71 -16.96
C PRO A 170 9.02 -4.86 -16.76
N SER A 171 8.50 -6.08 -16.92
CA SER A 171 7.11 -6.39 -16.58
C SER A 171 6.95 -6.20 -15.07
N GLY A 172 6.26 -5.13 -14.68
CA GLY A 172 6.40 -4.54 -13.36
C GLY A 172 6.15 -5.48 -12.18
N GLY A 173 6.87 -5.20 -11.08
CA GLY A 173 6.29 -5.36 -9.75
C GLY A 173 7.07 -6.13 -8.68
N THR A 174 8.39 -6.03 -8.56
CA THR A 174 9.05 -6.21 -7.25
C THR A 174 10.40 -5.51 -7.23
N ALA A 175 10.61 -4.57 -6.31
CA ALA A 175 11.95 -4.10 -6.00
C ALA A 175 12.77 -5.28 -5.45
N ALA A 176 14.08 -5.35 -5.74
CA ALA A 176 14.91 -6.44 -5.22
C ALA A 176 14.89 -6.42 -3.68
N PRO A 177 14.87 -7.59 -3.01
CA PRO A 177 14.65 -7.68 -1.57
C PRO A 177 15.65 -6.83 -0.77
N ALA A 178 15.16 -6.19 0.30
CA ALA A 178 15.82 -5.19 1.14
C ALA A 178 17.16 -5.59 1.82
N GLY A 179 17.68 -6.80 1.54
CA GLY A 179 18.97 -7.31 2.04
C GLY A 179 20.13 -7.24 1.06
N GLY A 180 19.90 -6.86 -0.20
CA GLY A 180 20.98 -6.67 -1.17
C GLY A 180 21.66 -5.32 -0.97
N HIS A 181 22.81 -5.29 -0.31
CA HIS A 181 23.70 -4.13 -0.41
C HIS A 181 23.96 -3.87 -1.90
N PRO A 182 23.75 -2.64 -2.40
CA PRO A 182 24.21 -2.28 -3.73
C PRO A 182 25.74 -2.31 -3.74
N GLU A 183 26.31 -3.43 -4.17
CA GLU A 183 27.75 -3.52 -4.35
C GLU A 183 28.20 -2.50 -5.41
N PRO A 184 29.28 -1.74 -5.15
CA PRO A 184 29.70 -0.63 -6.00
C PRO A 184 30.40 -1.08 -7.29
N HIS A 185 30.11 -2.29 -7.78
CA HIS A 185 30.78 -2.92 -8.92
C HIS A 185 29.80 -3.45 -9.97
N LEU A 186 28.62 -2.85 -10.16
CA LEU A 186 27.78 -3.21 -11.31
C LEU A 186 28.21 -2.44 -12.57
N HIS A 187 29.31 -2.90 -13.18
CA HIS A 187 29.37 -2.93 -14.63
C HIS A 187 29.33 -4.40 -15.05
N ARG A 188 28.21 -4.79 -15.66
CA ARG A 188 28.02 -6.05 -16.40
C ARG A 188 28.13 -7.34 -15.58
N ASP A 189 26.99 -7.86 -15.16
CA ASP A 189 26.36 -9.01 -15.84
C ASP A 189 25.40 -9.72 -14.87
N CYS A 190 24.18 -9.92 -15.35
CA CYS A 190 23.44 -11.16 -15.17
C CYS A 190 23.44 -11.81 -13.77
N ILE A 191 22.62 -11.28 -12.84
CA ILE A 191 22.18 -12.02 -11.63
C ILE A 191 21.30 -13.27 -11.99
N GLU A 192 21.28 -13.73 -13.25
CA GLU A 192 20.60 -14.95 -13.70
C GLU A 192 21.52 -16.04 -14.29
N CYS A 193 22.85 -15.96 -14.16
CA CYS A 193 23.75 -17.01 -14.66
C CYS A 193 24.31 -17.98 -13.60
N LEU A 194 24.02 -17.81 -12.30
CA LEU A 194 24.66 -18.59 -11.22
C LEU A 194 23.89 -19.83 -10.71
N LEU A 195 22.95 -20.36 -11.49
CA LEU A 195 22.43 -21.72 -11.29
C LEU A 195 22.30 -22.45 -12.64
N SER A 196 23.43 -22.82 -13.22
CA SER A 196 23.51 -23.96 -14.13
C SER A 196 24.89 -24.61 -13.96
N PRO A 197 24.97 -25.84 -13.41
CA PRO A 197 26.20 -26.61 -13.43
C PRO A 197 26.40 -27.13 -14.86
N THR A 198 27.35 -26.54 -15.59
CA THR A 198 27.83 -27.15 -16.83
C THR A 198 28.82 -28.26 -16.49
N ILE A 199 28.76 -29.36 -17.24
CA ILE A 199 29.94 -30.21 -17.49
C ILE A 199 31.02 -29.35 -18.16
#